data_AF-A0A1M7YS53-F1
#
_entry.id   AF-A0A1M7YS53-F1
#
_cell.length_a   1.000
_cell.length_b   1.000
_cell.length_c   1.000
_cell.angle_alpha   90.00
_cell.angle_beta   90.00
_cell.angle_gamma   90.00
#
_symmetry.space_group_name_H-M   'P 1'
#
loop_
_entity.id
_entity.type
_entity.pdbx_description
1 polymer ?
#
loop_
_entity_poly.entity_id
_entity_poly.type
_entity_poly.pdbx_seq_one_letter_code
_entity_poly.pdbx_strand_id
1 'polypeptide(L)' 'MKVTLSPQKKQELEQMHDSTRDSRMCDPLKAVLLASEGWSNAMISQALRIHETTVARYINDYLQSEK' A
#
# COMPACT_ATOMS: atom_id res chain seq x y z
N MET A 1 -0.08 11.67 -4.07
CA MET A 1 -1.53 11.44 -3.79
C MET A 1 -1.68 11.26 -2.29
N LYS A 2 -2.74 11.80 -1.68
CA LYS A 2 -3.07 11.49 -0.29
C LYS A 2 -4.06 10.32 -0.30
N VAL A 3 -3.64 9.16 0.19
CA VAL A 3 -4.53 8.02 0.42
C VAL A 3 -5.13 8.20 1.80
N THR A 4 -6.43 8.43 1.89
CA THR A 4 -7.11 8.54 3.18
C THR A 4 -7.78 7.21 3.46
N LEU A 5 -7.16 6.38 4.30
CA LEU A 5 -7.77 5.14 4.78
C LEU A 5 -8.58 5.40 6.04
N SER A 6 -9.78 4.82 6.13
CA SER A 6 -10.50 4.75 7.40
C SER A 6 -9.79 3.77 8.36
N PRO A 7 -9.95 3.92 9.68
CA PRO A 7 -9.34 3.01 10.65
C PRO A 7 -9.74 1.54 10.43
N GLN A 8 -11.01 1.31 10.05
CA GLN A 8 -11.52 -0.02 9.72
C GLN A 8 -10.81 -0.61 8.49
N LYS A 9 -10.59 0.21 7.46
CA LYS A 9 -9.90 -0.22 6.24
C LYS A 9 -8.43 -0.54 6.46
N LYS A 10 -7.77 0.23 7.33
CA LYS A 10 -6.41 -0.08 7.80
C LYS A 10 -6.35 -1.47 8.44
N GLN A 11 -7.27 -1.75 9.36
CA GLN A 11 -7.29 -3.01 10.09
C GLN A 11 -7.62 -4.20 9.17
N GLU A 12 -8.48 -4.02 8.17
CA GLU A 12 -8.75 -5.01 7.12
C GLU A 12 -7.50 -5.30 6.29
N LEU A 13 -6.77 -4.25 5.86
CA LEU A 13 -5.50 -4.40 5.13
C LEU A 13 -4.44 -5.12 5.97
N GLU A 14 -4.32 -4.81 7.26
CA GLU A 14 -3.39 -5.51 8.16
C GLU A 14 -3.73 -6.99 8.30
N GLN A 15 -5.02 -7.34 8.42
CA GLN A 15 -5.47 -8.74 8.47
C GLN A 15 -5.22 -9.48 7.15
N MET A 16 -5.49 -8.82 6.01
CA MET A 16 -5.19 -9.38 4.69
C MET A 16 -3.69 -9.61 4.51
N HIS A 17 -2.85 -8.68 4.99
CA HIS A 17 -1.39 -8.83 4.97
C HIS A 17 -0.94 -10.04 5.81
N ASP A 18 -1.47 -10.19 7.02
CA ASP A 18 -1.11 -11.30 7.92
C ASP A 18 -1.59 -12.67 7.38
N SER A 19 -2.75 -12.67 6.73
CA SER A 19 -3.34 -13.88 6.14
C SER A 19 -2.66 -14.28 4.82
N THR A 20 -2.08 -13.32 4.10
CA THR A 20 -1.52 -13.55 2.77
C THR A 20 -0.07 -14.04 2.84
N ARG A 21 0.14 -15.31 2.50
CA ARG A 21 1.47 -15.90 2.34
C ARG A 21 2.13 -15.60 0.99
N ASP A 22 1.37 -15.00 0.06
CA ASP A 22 1.91 -14.62 -1.25
C ASP A 22 2.68 -13.29 -1.14
N SER A 23 3.99 -13.38 -1.26
CA SER A 23 4.89 -12.22 -1.29
C SER A 23 4.50 -11.16 -2.32
N ARG A 24 3.79 -11.55 -3.40
CA ARG A 24 3.38 -10.63 -4.47
C ARG A 24 2.29 -9.64 -4.06
N MET A 25 1.46 -10.00 -3.10
CA MET A 25 0.39 -9.12 -2.58
C MET A 25 0.84 -8.34 -1.34
N CYS A 26 1.91 -8.80 -0.68
CA CYS A 26 2.46 -8.20 0.53
C CYS A 26 2.97 -6.76 0.28
N ASP A 27 3.72 -6.53 -0.80
CA ASP A 27 4.30 -5.22 -1.10
C ASP A 27 3.26 -4.16 -1.55
N PRO A 28 2.26 -4.48 -2.38
CA PRO A 28 1.14 -3.58 -2.66
C PRO A 28 0.41 -3.14 -1.39
N LEU A 29 0.10 -4.07 -0.48
CA LEU A 29 -0.59 -3.75 0.78
C LEU A 29 0.24 -2.82 1.67
N LYS A 30 1.54 -3.10 1.82
CA LYS A 30 2.46 -2.22 2.58
C LYS A 30 2.54 -0.83 1.96
N ALA A 31 2.62 -0.72 0.64
CA ALA A 31 2.68 0.56 -0.04
C ALA A 31 1.44 1.42 0.25
N VAL A 32 0.25 0.82 0.24
CA VAL A 32 -1.02 1.49 0.54
C VAL A 32 -1.10 1.92 2.01
N LEU A 33 -0.70 1.04 2.94
CA LEU A 33 -0.64 1.35 4.38
C LEU A 33 0.31 2.53 4.67
N LEU A 34 1.54 2.48 4.15
CA LEU A 34 2.53 3.54 4.34
C LEU A 34 2.08 4.87 3.68
N ALA A 35 1.46 4.80 2.51
CA ALA A 35 0.91 5.99 1.85
C ALA A 35 -0.20 6.65 2.70
N SER A 36 -1.01 5.85 3.40
CA SER A 36 -2.02 6.38 4.33
C SER A 36 -1.44 7.01 5.59
N GLU A 37 -0.22 6.64 5.96
CA GLU A 37 0.54 7.23 7.07
C GLU A 37 1.24 8.53 6.66
N GLY A 38 1.07 8.96 5.41
CA GLY A 38 1.66 10.18 4.88
C GLY A 38 3.09 10.01 4.35
N TRP A 39 3.55 8.76 4.16
CA TRP A 39 4.85 8.53 3.53
C TRP A 39 4.81 8.93 2.06
N SER A 40 5.89 9.53 1.58
CA SER A 40 6.03 9.84 0.15
C SER A 40 6.34 8.58 -0.65
N ASN A 41 6.01 8.57 -1.93
CA ASN A 41 6.32 7.44 -2.82
C ASN A 41 7.82 7.10 -2.81
N ALA A 42 8.69 8.11 -2.71
CA ALA A 42 10.13 7.94 -2.56
C ALA A 42 10.55 7.29 -1.24
N MET A 43 9.89 7.60 -0.12
CA MET A 43 10.15 6.93 1.17
C MET A 43 9.73 5.46 1.12
N ILE A 44 8.56 5.20 0.53
CA ILE A 44 8.02 3.85 0.39
C ILE A 44 8.90 3.01 -0.55
N SER A 45 9.33 3.59 -1.67
CA SER A 45 10.21 2.92 -2.64
C SER A 45 11.54 2.52 -2.00
N GLN A 46 12.11 3.41 -1.18
CA GLN A 46 13.33 3.13 -0.44
C GLN A 46 13.14 2.07 0.65
N ALA A 47 12.03 2.10 1.38
CA ALA A 47 11.72 1.14 2.45
C ALA A 47 11.43 -0.27 1.92
N LEU A 48 10.66 -0.37 0.83
CA LEU A 48 10.28 -1.64 0.20
C LEU A 48 11.30 -2.12 -0.85
N ARG A 49 12.34 -1.32 -1.15
CA ARG A 49 13.37 -1.61 -2.16
C ARG A 49 12.79 -1.91 -3.56
N ILE A 50 11.74 -1.18 -3.93
CA ILE A 50 11.10 -1.25 -5.24
C ILE A 50 11.17 0.10 -5.96
N HIS A 51 10.95 0.11 -7.27
CA HIS A 51 10.96 1.36 -8.02
C HIS A 51 9.78 2.26 -7.64
N GLU A 52 9.99 3.58 -7.61
CA GLU A 52 8.96 4.55 -7.22
C GLU A 52 7.71 4.50 -8.13
N THR A 53 7.91 4.23 -9.42
CA THR A 53 6.78 4.03 -10.36
C THR A 53 5.94 2.81 -10.01
N THR A 54 6.54 1.76 -9.44
CA THR A 54 5.82 0.57 -8.97
C THR A 54 4.97 0.92 -7.74
N VAL A 55 5.50 1.72 -6.81
CA VAL A 55 4.73 2.24 -5.67
C VAL A 55 3.52 3.05 -6.15
N ALA A 56 3.75 3.96 -7.10
CA ALA A 56 2.68 4.77 -7.67
C ALA A 56 1.60 3.90 -8.34
N ARG A 57 2.01 2.85 -9.06
CA ARG A 57 1.09 1.88 -9.65
C ARG A 57 0.27 1.15 -8.59
N TYR A 58 0.90 0.59 -7.55
CA TYR A 58 0.18 -0.11 -6.48
C TYR A 58 -0.88 0.76 -5.79
N ILE A 59 -0.54 2.01 -5.51
CA ILE A 59 -1.49 2.96 -4.92
C ILE A 59 -2.65 3.22 -5.88
N ASN A 60 -2.37 3.42 -7.18
CA ASN A 60 -3.40 3.67 -8.18
C ASN A 60 -4.30 2.43 -8.39
N ASP A 61 -3.73 1.24 -8.49
CA ASP A 61 -4.47 -0.03 -8.64
C ASP A 61 -5.43 -0.25 -7.46
N TYR A 62 -4.99 0.08 -6.24
CA TYR A 62 -5.84 0.03 -5.05
C TYR A 62 -6.98 1.05 -5.12
N LEU A 63 -6.69 2.30 -5.47
CA LEU A 63 -7.70 3.36 -5.61
C LEU A 63 -8.72 3.08 -6.72
N GLN A 64 -8.30 2.38 -7.79
CA GLN A 64 -9.20 1.93 -8.86
C GLN A 64 -10.04 0.73 -8.44
N SER A 65 -9.52 -0.15 -7.59
CA SER A 65 -10.26 -1.32 -7.09
C SER A 65 -11.29 -0.97 -6.01
N GLU A 66 -11.09 0.13 -5.29
CA GLU A 66 -12.04 0.70 -4.32
C GLU A 66 -13.19 1.50 -4.96
N LYS A 67 -13.21 1.61 -6.30
CA LYS A 67 -14.15 2.44 -7.07
C LYS A 67 -15.25 1.60 -7.72
#